data_AF-A0A0F7VJM6-F1
#
_entry.id   AF-A0A0F7VJM6-F1
#
_cell.length_a   1.000
_cell.length_b   1.000
_cell.length_c   1.000
_cell.angle_alpha   90.00
_cell.angle_beta   90.00
_cell.angle_gamma   90.00
#
_symmetry.space_group_name_H-M   'P 1'
#
loop_
_entity.id
_entity.type
_entity.pdbx_description
1 polymer ?
#
loop_
_entity_poly.entity_id
_entity_poly.type
_entity_poly.pdbx_seq_one_letter_code
_entity_poly.pdbx_strand_id
1 'polypeptide(L)'
;MCFLIRSDAESSCNFSSPLSSTRDHGMHKVLVPSRSGVHRFACLALYRALLRQCSPSAAGDASWRGETKFLVQQRFRRYKGLQSPSQVANALKAGYEAVDLLDRTSKGSPPDSQKLTTILFQANSFKEQYAAEQRRMAALIPPKPLSPRQFRKEQTIRFEQETSRKHPDASSILDRPRLSLSGKRKVPVLVNARGVPFLRIKKPQPRNLSGVIRSRLEKRWNRIVTRDRLHVELLFANDEDAWDRLTRGAEQPTWTKEVKLALDNVYEKIRETDKKNRELAEGMWNIVLEERELAKKEDEQRHLEQLALQDKST
;
A
#
# COMPACT_ATOMS: atom_id res chain seq x y z
N MET A 1 -14.58 17.27 -39.36
CA MET A 1 -13.41 17.65 -40.19
C MET A 1 -13.13 19.13 -39.91
N CYS A 2 -12.19 19.55 -39.06
CA CYS A 2 -10.77 19.71 -39.44
C CYS A 2 -9.75 19.81 -38.26
N PHE A 3 -10.02 19.34 -37.05
CA PHE A 3 -8.97 19.25 -36.00
C PHE A 3 -8.92 17.91 -35.24
N LEU A 4 -9.35 16.84 -35.91
CA LEU A 4 -9.10 15.45 -35.50
C LEU A 4 -8.04 14.76 -36.39
N ILE A 5 -7.31 15.50 -37.23
CA ILE A 5 -6.25 14.97 -38.09
C ILE A 5 -4.91 15.60 -37.69
N ARG A 6 -4.01 14.76 -37.16
CA ARG A 6 -2.52 14.82 -37.17
C ARG A 6 -1.80 16.17 -36.96
N SER A 7 -0.89 16.17 -35.99
CA SER A 7 0.54 16.44 -36.25
C SER A 7 1.37 15.91 -35.08
N ASP A 8 1.67 14.61 -35.15
CA ASP A 8 2.94 14.11 -34.66
C ASP A 8 3.95 14.37 -35.79
N ALA A 9 4.88 15.28 -35.54
CA ALA A 9 6.08 15.46 -36.34
C ALA A 9 7.17 15.97 -35.39
N GLU A 10 7.85 15.02 -34.77
CA GLU A 10 9.13 15.24 -34.11
C GLU A 10 10.24 15.39 -35.15
N SER A 11 11.22 16.24 -34.82
CA SER A 11 12.63 16.15 -35.22
C SER A 11 13.01 16.43 -36.67
N SER A 12 13.60 17.62 -36.87
CA SER A 12 15.02 17.70 -37.22
C SER A 12 15.51 19.14 -37.06
N CYS A 13 16.27 19.38 -35.99
CA CYS A 13 17.09 20.58 -35.82
C CYS A 13 18.39 20.36 -36.61
N ASN A 14 18.71 21.23 -37.57
CA ASN A 14 20.08 21.39 -38.06
C ASN A 14 20.49 22.84 -37.87
N PHE A 15 21.55 23.00 -37.10
CA PHE A 15 22.22 24.24 -36.75
C PHE A 15 23.14 24.66 -37.88
N SER A 16 23.10 25.92 -38.30
CA SER A 16 24.19 26.61 -38.98
C SER A 16 23.97 28.12 -38.89
N SER A 17 24.86 28.80 -38.15
CA SER A 17 25.14 30.24 -38.26
C SER A 17 25.78 30.54 -39.65
N PRO A 18 26.01 31.80 -40.14
CA PRO A 18 26.28 33.03 -39.37
C PRO A 18 25.87 34.39 -40.04
N LEU A 19 26.33 35.49 -39.41
CA LEU A 19 26.62 36.84 -39.94
C LEU A 19 25.50 37.90 -40.06
N SER A 20 25.68 38.95 -39.24
CA SER A 20 25.49 40.39 -39.48
C SER A 20 24.38 40.88 -40.42
N SER A 21 23.46 41.70 -39.90
CA SER A 21 23.22 43.08 -40.38
C SER A 21 22.05 43.72 -39.64
N THR A 22 22.27 44.92 -39.13
CA THR A 22 21.32 45.80 -38.45
C THR A 22 20.20 46.28 -39.38
N ARG A 23 18.95 45.86 -39.14
CA ARG A 23 17.76 46.67 -39.44
C ARG A 23 16.66 46.41 -38.41
N ASP A 24 16.40 47.42 -37.60
CA ASP A 24 15.30 47.52 -36.65
C ASP A 24 13.96 47.36 -37.38
N HIS A 25 13.43 46.13 -37.38
CA HIS A 25 12.05 45.83 -37.77
C HIS A 25 11.35 45.39 -36.49
N GLY A 26 10.26 46.08 -36.14
CA GLY A 26 9.47 45.81 -34.95
C GLY A 26 9.24 44.31 -34.73
N MET A 27 10.05 43.73 -33.85
CA MET A 27 9.89 42.36 -33.38
C MET A 27 8.57 42.33 -32.62
N HIS A 28 7.50 41.86 -33.27
CA HIS A 28 6.24 41.54 -32.59
C HIS A 28 6.59 40.62 -31.42
N LYS A 29 6.52 41.15 -30.19
CA LYS A 29 6.76 40.37 -28.98
C LYS A 29 5.78 39.21 -29.00
N VAL A 30 6.28 37.99 -29.25
CA VAL A 30 5.46 36.78 -29.19
C VAL A 30 5.03 36.62 -27.73
N LEU A 31 3.83 37.08 -27.42
CA LEU A 31 3.23 37.01 -26.10
C LEU A 31 3.06 35.53 -25.73
N VAL A 32 3.88 35.06 -24.79
CA VAL A 32 3.76 33.72 -24.24
C VAL A 32 2.40 33.61 -23.53
N PRO A 33 1.50 32.71 -23.95
CA PRO A 33 0.14 32.62 -23.41
C PRO A 33 0.09 32.50 -21.88
N SER A 34 1.00 31.74 -21.27
CA SER A 34 1.09 31.59 -19.80
C SER A 34 1.37 32.89 -19.03
N ARG A 35 1.96 33.90 -19.68
CA ARG A 35 2.29 35.20 -19.08
C ARG A 35 1.27 36.29 -19.42
N SER A 36 0.24 35.96 -20.21
CA SER A 36 -0.85 36.88 -20.55
C SER A 36 -2.00 36.73 -19.56
N GLY A 37 -2.27 37.78 -18.78
CA GLY A 37 -3.43 37.84 -17.89
C GLY A 37 -4.76 37.71 -18.65
N VAL A 38 -4.82 38.26 -19.88
CA VAL A 38 -5.98 38.18 -20.78
C VAL A 38 -6.24 36.74 -21.21
N HIS A 39 -5.20 35.99 -21.58
CA HIS A 39 -5.32 34.58 -21.93
C HIS A 39 -5.85 33.75 -20.75
N ARG A 40 -5.27 33.94 -19.55
CA ARG A 40 -5.72 33.25 -18.35
C ARG A 40 -7.19 33.55 -18.05
N PHE A 41 -7.61 34.81 -18.16
CA PHE A 41 -9.00 35.21 -17.98
C PHE A 41 -9.92 34.54 -19.00
N ALA A 42 -9.58 34.60 -20.30
CA ALA A 42 -10.36 34.00 -21.38
C ALA A 42 -10.52 32.47 -21.19
N CYS A 43 -9.45 31.76 -20.84
CA CYS A 43 -9.52 30.32 -20.55
C CYS A 43 -10.40 30.00 -19.34
N LEU A 44 -10.33 30.79 -18.26
CA LEU A 44 -11.17 30.58 -17.08
C LEU A 44 -12.65 30.88 -17.36
N ALA A 45 -12.92 31.94 -18.13
CA ALA A 45 -14.27 32.29 -18.56
C ALA A 45 -14.87 31.18 -19.42
N LEU A 46 -14.12 30.70 -20.43
CA LEU A 46 -14.54 29.61 -21.30
C LEU A 46 -14.76 28.30 -20.54
N TYR A 47 -13.84 27.95 -19.64
CA TYR A 47 -13.97 26.77 -18.78
C TYR A 47 -15.25 26.81 -17.94
N ARG A 48 -15.54 27.95 -17.31
CA ARG A 48 -16.76 28.14 -16.52
C ARG A 48 -18.02 28.09 -17.38
N ALA A 49 -18.01 28.71 -18.55
CA ALA A 49 -19.14 28.69 -19.49
C ALA A 49 -19.50 27.26 -19.92
N LEU A 50 -18.50 26.48 -20.34
CA LEU A 50 -18.67 25.08 -20.72
C LEU A 50 -19.21 24.22 -19.56
N LEU A 51 -18.65 24.38 -18.36
CA LEU A 51 -19.12 23.64 -17.19
C LEU A 51 -20.55 24.02 -16.79
N ARG A 52 -20.93 25.28 -16.93
CA ARG A 52 -22.29 25.75 -16.65
C ARG A 52 -23.30 25.08 -17.60
N GLN A 53 -22.97 24.94 -18.88
CA GLN A 53 -23.81 24.25 -19.86
C GLN A 53 -23.89 22.74 -19.64
N CYS A 54 -22.87 22.14 -19.03
CA CYS A 54 -22.85 20.72 -18.67
C CYS A 54 -23.51 20.41 -17.31
N SER A 55 -24.05 21.40 -16.60
CA SER A 55 -24.76 21.19 -15.34
C SER A 55 -26.15 20.58 -15.61
N PRO A 56 -26.66 19.68 -14.74
CA PRO A 56 -28.05 19.25 -14.80
C PRO A 56 -28.97 20.47 -14.70
N SER A 57 -29.96 20.56 -15.59
CA SER A 57 -31.07 21.51 -15.47
C SER A 57 -32.28 20.75 -14.94
N ALA A 58 -33.17 21.43 -14.20
CA ALA A 58 -34.37 20.82 -13.61
C ALA A 58 -35.34 20.21 -14.64
N ALA A 59 -35.14 20.48 -15.94
CA ALA A 59 -35.89 19.89 -17.04
C ALA A 59 -35.05 18.82 -17.76
N GLY A 60 -35.21 17.56 -17.36
CA GLY A 60 -34.74 16.36 -18.09
C GLY A 60 -33.22 16.17 -18.11
N ASP A 61 -32.74 15.13 -17.43
CA ASP A 61 -31.33 14.72 -17.48
C ASP A 61 -30.94 14.24 -18.88
N ALA A 62 -30.42 15.15 -19.70
CA ALA A 62 -29.84 14.78 -20.98
C ALA A 62 -28.54 13.99 -20.74
N SER A 63 -28.55 12.69 -21.08
CA SER A 63 -27.48 11.72 -20.87
C SER A 63 -26.07 12.24 -21.25
N TRP A 64 -25.96 13.09 -22.26
CA TRP A 64 -24.70 13.67 -22.72
C TRP A 64 -24.03 14.66 -21.75
N ARG A 65 -24.77 15.28 -20.81
CA ARG A 65 -24.23 16.34 -19.94
C ARG A 65 -23.14 15.85 -18.99
N GLY A 66 -23.34 14.65 -18.41
CA GLY A 66 -22.38 14.04 -17.49
C GLY A 66 -21.06 13.68 -18.17
N GLU A 67 -21.13 13.06 -19.34
CA GLU A 67 -19.96 12.66 -20.13
C GLU A 67 -19.20 13.89 -20.68
N THR A 68 -19.94 14.88 -21.19
CA THR A 68 -19.35 16.12 -21.72
C THR A 68 -18.59 16.88 -20.63
N LYS A 69 -19.13 16.95 -19.40
CA LYS A 69 -18.45 17.58 -18.26
C LYS A 69 -17.07 16.97 -18.01
N PHE A 70 -16.98 15.65 -17.99
CA PHE A 70 -15.71 14.93 -17.77
C PHE A 70 -14.71 15.22 -18.91
N LEU A 71 -15.18 15.18 -20.16
CA LEU A 71 -14.34 15.46 -21.33
C LEU A 71 -13.79 16.88 -21.32
N VAL A 72 -14.61 17.88 -20.98
CA VAL A 72 -14.16 19.29 -20.84
C VAL A 72 -13.05 19.39 -19.80
N GLN A 73 -13.26 18.83 -18.60
CA GLN A 73 -12.25 18.85 -17.55
C GLN A 73 -10.94 18.16 -17.97
N GLN A 74 -11.05 17.00 -18.62
CA GLN A 74 -9.89 16.25 -19.11
C GLN A 74 -9.11 17.05 -20.17
N ARG A 75 -9.80 17.74 -21.10
CA ARG A 75 -9.17 18.54 -22.16
C ARG A 75 -8.46 19.77 -21.61
N PHE A 76 -9.08 20.51 -20.69
CA PHE A 76 -8.43 21.65 -20.05
C PHE A 76 -7.22 21.24 -19.21
N ARG A 77 -7.26 20.07 -18.54
CA ARG A 77 -6.08 19.52 -17.86
C ARG A 77 -4.97 19.17 -18.83
N ARG A 78 -5.29 18.51 -19.96
CA ARG A 78 -4.33 18.15 -21.01
C ARG A 78 -3.65 19.39 -21.62
N TYR A 79 -4.41 20.45 -21.88
CA TYR A 79 -3.89 21.66 -22.54
C TYR A 79 -3.35 22.74 -21.58
N LYS A 80 -3.27 22.47 -20.27
CA LYS A 80 -2.73 23.41 -19.28
C LYS A 80 -1.29 23.87 -19.59
N GLY A 81 -0.48 23.01 -20.19
CA GLY A 81 0.91 23.29 -20.56
C GLY A 81 1.11 23.88 -21.95
N LEU A 82 0.04 24.10 -22.73
CA LEU A 82 0.12 24.51 -24.13
C LEU A 82 0.65 25.96 -24.25
N GLN A 83 1.78 26.15 -24.93
CA GLN A 83 2.40 27.49 -25.11
C GLN A 83 2.37 28.00 -26.56
N SER A 84 2.09 27.14 -27.54
CA SER A 84 2.07 27.55 -28.96
C SER A 84 0.87 28.46 -29.25
N PRO A 85 1.08 29.72 -29.72
CA PRO A 85 -0.01 30.67 -29.96
C PRO A 85 -1.05 30.17 -30.96
N SER A 86 -0.63 29.47 -32.02
CA SER A 86 -1.53 28.91 -33.02
C SER A 86 -2.39 27.78 -32.46
N GLN A 87 -1.78 26.88 -31.67
CA GLN A 87 -2.51 25.79 -31.01
C GLN A 87 -3.48 26.33 -29.95
N VAL A 88 -3.09 27.37 -29.21
CA VAL A 88 -3.96 28.05 -28.25
C VAL A 88 -5.13 28.71 -28.95
N ALA A 89 -4.90 29.43 -30.06
CA ALA A 89 -5.97 30.06 -30.83
C ALA A 89 -6.96 29.02 -31.39
N ASN A 90 -6.46 27.93 -31.96
CA ASN A 90 -7.29 26.84 -32.46
C ASN A 90 -8.07 26.14 -31.33
N ALA A 91 -7.45 25.92 -30.18
CA ALA A 91 -8.11 25.31 -29.02
C ALA A 91 -9.20 26.22 -28.43
N LEU A 92 -8.95 27.53 -28.34
CA LEU A 92 -9.94 28.50 -27.90
C LEU A 92 -11.11 28.58 -28.89
N LYS A 93 -10.82 28.66 -30.20
CA LYS A 93 -11.84 28.64 -31.26
C LYS A 93 -12.73 27.40 -31.16
N ALA A 94 -12.13 26.22 -31.07
CA ALA A 94 -12.87 24.97 -30.89
C ALA A 94 -13.70 24.95 -29.60
N GLY A 95 -13.19 25.57 -28.53
CA GLY A 95 -13.92 25.71 -27.28
C GLY A 95 -15.13 26.63 -27.39
N TYR A 96 -15.04 27.77 -28.09
CA TYR A 96 -16.17 28.64 -28.37
C TYR A 96 -17.22 27.96 -29.27
N GLU A 97 -16.77 27.25 -30.32
CA GLU A 97 -17.66 26.44 -31.16
C GLU A 97 -18.39 25.35 -30.35
N ALA A 98 -17.72 24.77 -29.35
CA ALA A 98 -18.34 23.82 -28.43
C ALA A 98 -19.37 24.48 -27.51
N VAL A 99 -19.11 25.69 -27.00
CA VAL A 99 -20.09 26.47 -26.21
C VAL A 99 -21.34 26.73 -27.04
N ASP A 100 -21.19 27.13 -28.31
CA ASP A 100 -22.32 27.41 -29.20
C ASP A 100 -23.13 26.14 -29.50
N LEU A 101 -22.46 25.01 -29.73
CA LEU A 101 -23.11 23.73 -29.96
C LEU A 101 -23.88 23.28 -28.71
N LEU A 102 -23.29 23.40 -27.52
CA LEU A 102 -23.92 23.05 -26.25
C LEU A 102 -25.10 23.96 -25.91
N ASP A 103 -25.03 25.24 -26.26
CA ASP A 103 -26.14 26.18 -26.09
C ASP A 103 -27.32 25.83 -27.00
N ARG A 104 -27.06 25.59 -28.30
CA ARG A 104 -28.11 25.21 -29.28
C ARG A 104 -28.76 23.87 -28.96
N THR A 105 -27.97 22.89 -28.52
CA THR A 105 -28.51 21.61 -28.05
C THR A 105 -29.34 21.77 -26.78
N SER A 106 -28.91 22.63 -25.84
CA SER A 106 -29.70 22.91 -24.64
C SER A 106 -31.00 23.65 -24.94
N LYS A 107 -31.08 24.41 -26.04
CA LYS A 107 -32.29 25.07 -26.54
C LYS A 107 -33.23 24.13 -27.32
N GLY A 108 -32.87 22.86 -27.49
CA GLY A 108 -33.73 21.85 -28.10
C GLY A 108 -33.60 21.70 -29.63
N SER A 109 -32.50 22.17 -30.24
CA SER A 109 -32.22 21.97 -31.66
C SER A 109 -31.98 20.47 -31.98
N PRO A 110 -32.84 19.81 -32.79
CA PRO A 110 -32.67 18.40 -33.16
C PRO A 110 -31.36 18.08 -33.91
N PRO A 111 -30.93 18.83 -34.95
CA PRO A 111 -29.74 18.48 -35.73
C PRO A 111 -28.45 18.63 -34.91
N ASP A 112 -28.39 19.63 -34.02
CA ASP A 112 -27.22 19.85 -33.15
C ASP A 112 -27.11 18.75 -32.10
N SER A 113 -28.24 18.22 -31.62
CA SER A 113 -28.27 17.14 -30.62
C SER A 113 -27.78 15.82 -31.21
N GLN A 114 -28.17 15.52 -32.45
CA GLN A 114 -27.63 14.39 -33.21
C GLN A 114 -26.13 14.55 -33.50
N LYS A 115 -25.70 15.76 -33.88
CA LYS A 115 -24.28 16.08 -34.10
C LYS A 115 -23.45 15.86 -32.84
N LEU A 116 -23.93 16.34 -31.68
CA LEU A 116 -23.25 16.16 -30.40
C LEU A 116 -23.15 14.68 -30.01
N THR A 117 -24.23 13.93 -30.19
CA THR A 117 -24.26 12.48 -29.90
C THR A 117 -23.27 11.72 -30.78
N THR A 118 -23.21 12.06 -32.07
CA THR A 118 -22.25 11.50 -33.03
C THR A 118 -20.80 11.78 -32.60
N ILE A 119 -20.51 13.01 -32.16
CA ILE A 119 -19.17 13.40 -31.70
C ILE A 119 -18.77 12.60 -30.45
N LEU A 120 -19.68 12.43 -29.48
CA LEU A 120 -19.41 11.66 -28.26
C LEU A 120 -19.18 10.18 -28.57
N PHE A 121 -20.02 9.59 -29.43
CA PHE A 121 -19.86 8.21 -29.86
C PHE A 121 -18.51 7.98 -30.55
N GLN A 122 -18.13 8.87 -31.48
CA GLN A 122 -16.82 8.80 -32.14
C GLN A 122 -15.67 8.93 -31.14
N ALA A 123 -15.74 9.89 -30.20
CA ALA A 123 -14.71 10.10 -29.20
C ALA A 123 -14.49 8.86 -28.30
N ASN A 124 -15.58 8.19 -27.92
CA ASN A 124 -15.52 6.96 -27.14
C ASN A 124 -14.97 5.79 -27.95
N SER A 125 -15.42 5.62 -29.20
CA SER A 125 -14.89 4.62 -30.12
C SER A 125 -13.37 4.77 -30.33
N PHE A 126 -12.87 5.99 -30.56
CA PHE A 126 -11.42 6.24 -30.69
C PHE A 126 -10.65 5.91 -29.40
N LYS A 127 -11.22 6.21 -28.23
CA LYS A 127 -10.59 5.90 -26.95
C LYS A 127 -10.50 4.40 -26.73
N GLU A 128 -11.54 3.66 -27.09
CA GLU A 128 -11.58 2.20 -26.99
C GLU A 128 -10.60 1.54 -27.96
N GLN A 129 -10.57 1.99 -29.22
CA GLN A 129 -9.61 1.53 -30.23
C GLN A 129 -8.17 1.76 -29.77
N TYR A 130 -7.85 2.97 -29.32
CA TYR A 130 -6.53 3.28 -28.79
C TYR A 130 -6.18 2.40 -27.58
N ALA A 131 -7.11 2.21 -26.64
CA ALA A 131 -6.87 1.32 -25.50
C ALA A 131 -6.67 -0.14 -25.92
N ALA A 132 -7.40 -0.64 -26.93
CA ALA A 132 -7.25 -1.98 -27.47
C ALA A 132 -5.90 -2.16 -28.16
N GLU A 133 -5.47 -1.18 -28.97
CA GLU A 133 -4.14 -1.16 -29.57
C GLU A 133 -3.04 -1.15 -28.51
N GLN A 134 -3.16 -0.30 -27.48
CA GLN A 134 -2.19 -0.27 -26.38
C GLN A 134 -2.10 -1.60 -25.63
N ARG A 135 -3.24 -2.30 -25.41
CA ARG A 135 -3.25 -3.65 -24.83
C ARG A 135 -2.58 -4.67 -25.75
N ARG A 136 -2.85 -4.61 -27.06
CA ARG A 136 -2.22 -5.47 -28.06
C ARG A 136 -0.70 -5.27 -28.07
N MET A 137 -0.24 -4.03 -28.05
CA MET A 137 1.19 -3.70 -28.00
C MET A 137 1.81 -4.15 -26.67
N ALA A 138 1.13 -3.92 -25.54
CA ALA A 138 1.62 -4.36 -24.23
C ALA A 138 1.74 -5.88 -24.12
N ALA A 139 0.86 -6.65 -24.76
CA ALA A 139 0.93 -8.11 -24.77
C ALA A 139 2.13 -8.66 -25.56
N LEU A 140 2.63 -7.89 -26.55
CA LEU A 140 3.82 -8.24 -27.32
C LEU A 140 5.13 -7.90 -26.59
N ILE A 141 5.07 -7.00 -25.59
CA ILE A 141 6.25 -6.59 -24.82
C ILE A 141 6.47 -7.62 -23.70
N PRO A 142 7.64 -8.27 -23.62
CA PRO A 142 7.93 -9.18 -22.52
C PRO A 142 7.88 -8.43 -21.18
N PRO A 143 7.42 -9.08 -20.09
CA PRO A 143 7.38 -8.43 -18.79
C PRO A 143 8.79 -7.99 -18.41
N LYS A 144 8.91 -6.75 -17.93
CA LYS A 144 10.19 -6.24 -17.43
C LYS A 144 10.72 -7.17 -16.34
N PRO A 145 12.03 -7.48 -16.31
CA PRO A 145 12.59 -8.26 -15.24
C PRO A 145 12.29 -7.57 -13.91
N LEU A 146 11.96 -8.38 -12.90
CA LEU A 146 11.61 -7.86 -11.58
C LEU A 146 12.76 -7.04 -11.03
N SER A 147 12.43 -5.87 -10.49
CA SER A 147 13.39 -5.06 -9.75
C SER A 147 13.96 -5.89 -8.59
N PRO A 148 15.24 -5.71 -8.18
CA PRO A 148 15.81 -6.40 -7.03
C PRO A 148 14.96 -6.29 -5.76
N ARG A 149 14.25 -5.17 -5.57
CA ARG A 149 13.32 -4.98 -4.46
C ARG A 149 12.07 -5.86 -4.57
N GLN A 150 11.52 -6.00 -5.77
CA GLN A 150 10.37 -6.87 -6.04
C GLN A 150 10.75 -8.34 -5.84
N PHE A 151 11.93 -8.73 -6.33
CA PHE A 151 12.45 -10.08 -6.12
C PHE A 151 12.60 -10.44 -4.64
N ARG A 152 13.20 -9.55 -3.82
CA ARG A 152 13.29 -9.75 -2.36
C ARG A 152 11.91 -9.86 -1.70
N LYS A 153 10.95 -9.06 -2.16
CA LYS A 153 9.56 -9.11 -1.65
C LYS A 153 8.91 -10.46 -1.98
N GLU A 154 9.05 -10.94 -3.21
CA GLU A 154 8.52 -12.25 -3.63
C GLU A 154 9.18 -13.39 -2.87
N GLN A 155 10.49 -13.37 -2.68
CA GLN A 155 11.18 -14.36 -1.85
C GLN A 155 10.65 -14.37 -0.41
N THR A 156 10.38 -13.19 0.16
CA THR A 156 9.81 -13.09 1.50
C THR A 156 8.40 -13.70 1.54
N ILE A 157 7.56 -13.40 0.53
CA ILE A 157 6.21 -13.96 0.42
C ILE A 157 6.26 -15.48 0.29
N ARG A 158 7.13 -16.02 -0.58
CA ARG A 158 7.31 -17.47 -0.75
C ARG A 158 7.75 -18.14 0.55
N PHE A 159 8.75 -17.57 1.22
CA PHE A 159 9.21 -18.07 2.52
C PHE A 159 8.10 -18.06 3.57
N GLU A 160 7.27 -17.02 3.62
CA GLU A 160 6.12 -16.98 4.52
C GLU A 160 5.08 -18.06 4.20
N GLN A 161 4.82 -18.34 2.92
CA GLN A 161 3.89 -19.38 2.49
C GLN A 161 4.42 -20.77 2.84
N GLU A 162 5.69 -21.05 2.54
CA GLU A 162 6.37 -22.30 2.87
C GLU A 162 6.40 -22.57 4.38
N THR A 163 6.64 -21.52 5.18
CA THR A 163 6.72 -21.63 6.64
C THR A 163 5.41 -21.40 7.37
N SER A 164 4.28 -21.38 6.64
CA SER A 164 2.95 -21.18 7.22
C SER A 164 2.55 -22.31 8.17
N ARG A 165 3.00 -23.54 7.87
CA ARG A 165 2.80 -24.74 8.70
C ARG A 165 4.13 -25.26 9.20
N LYS A 166 4.10 -26.01 10.31
CA LYS A 166 5.27 -26.78 10.76
C LYS A 166 5.46 -27.94 9.78
N HIS A 167 6.69 -28.17 9.32
CA HIS A 167 7.03 -29.35 8.53
C HIS A 167 6.78 -30.61 9.37
N PRO A 168 6.20 -31.69 8.80
CA PRO A 168 5.92 -32.93 9.54
C PRO A 168 7.17 -33.48 10.23
N ASP A 169 8.30 -33.51 9.52
CA ASP A 169 9.55 -34.08 10.03
C ASP A 169 10.39 -33.10 10.89
N ALA A 170 9.82 -31.96 11.31
CA ALA A 170 10.58 -31.00 12.11
C ALA A 170 10.67 -31.45 13.58
N SER A 171 11.87 -31.87 13.99
CA SER A 171 12.26 -32.15 15.39
C SER A 171 11.93 -30.97 16.31
N SER A 172 11.77 -31.25 17.60
CA SER A 172 11.54 -30.19 18.59
C SER A 172 12.74 -29.26 18.64
N ILE A 173 12.49 -28.01 19.00
CA ILE A 173 13.59 -27.06 19.26
C ILE A 173 14.40 -27.48 20.49
N LEU A 174 13.78 -28.22 21.41
CA LEU A 174 14.38 -28.70 22.64
C LEU A 174 15.28 -29.92 22.44
N ASP A 175 15.21 -30.59 21.28
CA ASP A 175 16.06 -31.73 20.94
C ASP A 175 17.45 -31.29 20.42
N ARG A 176 17.79 -30.00 20.60
CA ARG A 176 19.10 -29.43 20.27
C ARG A 176 20.04 -29.61 21.46
N PRO A 177 21.37 -29.67 21.23
CA PRO A 177 22.11 -29.44 19.98
C PRO A 177 22.06 -30.59 18.97
N ARG A 178 22.17 -30.27 17.67
CA ARG A 178 22.26 -31.30 16.62
C ARG A 178 23.66 -31.91 16.59
N LEU A 179 23.74 -33.24 16.41
CA LEU A 179 25.01 -33.98 16.39
C LEU A 179 25.89 -33.62 15.18
N SER A 180 25.31 -33.53 13.98
CA SER A 180 26.04 -33.20 12.76
C SER A 180 25.35 -32.06 12.00
N LEU A 181 26.16 -31.12 11.52
CA LEU A 181 25.73 -29.98 10.72
C LEU A 181 26.60 -29.87 9.48
N SER A 182 25.97 -29.54 8.35
CA SER A 182 26.69 -29.12 7.16
C SER A 182 27.16 -27.67 7.34
N GLY A 183 28.48 -27.46 7.36
CA GLY A 183 29.12 -26.15 7.47
C GLY A 183 29.19 -25.59 8.90
N LYS A 184 29.41 -24.27 9.03
CA LYS A 184 29.58 -23.61 10.34
C LYS A 184 28.28 -23.64 11.16
N ARG A 185 28.35 -24.19 12.37
CA ARG A 185 27.25 -24.18 13.35
C ARG A 185 26.78 -22.75 13.65
N LYS A 186 25.48 -22.54 13.50
CA LYS A 186 24.81 -21.26 13.83
C LYS A 186 24.09 -21.39 15.15
N VAL A 187 24.66 -20.75 16.17
CA VAL A 187 24.08 -20.67 17.51
C VAL A 187 22.77 -19.87 17.46
N PRO A 188 21.63 -20.45 17.89
CA PRO A 188 20.37 -19.73 18.01
C PRO A 188 20.46 -18.57 19.02
N VAL A 189 19.68 -17.52 18.80
CA VAL A 189 19.59 -16.40 19.75
C VAL A 189 18.31 -16.53 20.56
N LEU A 190 18.43 -16.56 21.90
CA LEU A 190 17.28 -16.46 22.79
C LEU A 190 16.69 -15.05 22.74
N VAL A 191 15.39 -14.97 22.44
CA VAL A 191 14.65 -13.72 22.32
C VAL A 191 13.40 -13.81 23.17
N ASN A 192 13.07 -12.72 23.86
CA ASN A 192 11.83 -12.58 24.60
C ASN A 192 10.88 -11.62 23.86
N ALA A 193 9.70 -12.10 23.48
CA ALA A 193 8.61 -11.27 22.96
C ALA A 193 7.58 -11.02 24.08
N ARG A 194 7.73 -9.91 24.82
CA ARG A 194 6.78 -9.47 25.89
C ARG A 194 6.35 -10.59 26.86
N GLY A 195 7.27 -11.44 27.26
CA GLY A 195 7.05 -12.56 28.19
C GLY A 195 6.97 -13.94 27.50
N VAL A 196 6.98 -14.01 26.18
CA VAL A 196 7.05 -15.28 25.42
C VAL A 196 8.48 -15.50 24.93
N PRO A 197 9.25 -16.42 25.55
CA PRO A 197 10.60 -16.76 25.08
C PRO A 197 10.55 -17.66 23.86
N PHE A 198 11.49 -17.46 22.94
CA PHE A 198 11.71 -18.35 21.80
C PHE A 198 13.15 -18.26 21.29
N LEU A 199 13.62 -19.32 20.66
CA LEU A 199 14.91 -19.36 19.98
C LEU A 199 14.76 -18.91 18.53
N ARG A 200 15.52 -17.89 18.13
CA ARG A 200 15.58 -17.40 16.76
C ARG A 200 16.80 -17.97 16.06
N ILE A 201 16.57 -18.90 15.13
CA ILE A 201 17.62 -19.59 14.36
C ILE A 201 18.06 -18.80 13.13
N LYS A 202 17.10 -18.30 12.33
CA LYS A 202 17.36 -17.60 11.06
C LYS A 202 16.40 -16.41 10.89
N LYS A 203 16.80 -15.43 10.09
CA LYS A 203 15.94 -14.37 9.55
C LYS A 203 15.63 -14.66 8.07
N PRO A 204 14.42 -14.38 7.57
CA PRO A 204 13.22 -13.95 8.31
C PRO A 204 12.66 -15.05 9.25
N GLN A 205 11.87 -14.65 10.24
CA GLN A 205 11.25 -15.58 11.20
C GLN A 205 10.14 -16.39 10.50
N PRO A 206 10.05 -17.72 10.72
CA PRO A 206 9.03 -18.52 10.05
C PRO A 206 7.62 -18.12 10.49
N ARG A 207 6.67 -18.16 9.54
CA ARG A 207 5.32 -17.61 9.70
C ARG A 207 4.52 -18.30 10.80
N ASN A 208 4.65 -19.62 10.91
CA ASN A 208 4.04 -20.44 11.97
C ASN A 208 4.46 -19.98 13.37
N LEU A 209 5.76 -19.77 13.62
CA LEU A 209 6.30 -19.34 14.90
C LEU A 209 5.80 -17.95 15.28
N SER A 210 5.85 -17.01 14.33
CA SER A 210 5.30 -15.66 14.50
C SER A 210 3.81 -15.70 14.83
N GLY A 211 3.05 -16.60 14.20
CA GLY A 211 1.62 -16.83 14.48
C GLY A 211 1.37 -17.33 15.91
N VAL A 212 2.13 -18.32 16.37
CA VAL A 212 2.02 -18.86 17.74
C VAL A 212 2.35 -17.80 18.78
N ILE A 213 3.43 -17.03 18.58
CA ILE A 213 3.82 -15.94 19.49
C ILE A 213 2.69 -14.91 19.57
N ARG A 214 2.13 -14.49 18.42
CA ARG A 214 1.02 -13.54 18.40
C ARG A 214 -0.20 -14.08 19.14
N SER A 215 -0.57 -15.35 18.92
CA SER A 215 -1.69 -15.99 19.64
C SER A 215 -1.47 -16.03 21.15
N ARG A 216 -0.26 -16.34 21.61
CA ARG A 216 0.07 -16.33 23.05
C ARG A 216 0.01 -14.93 23.65
N LEU A 217 0.52 -13.94 22.93
CA LEU A 217 0.45 -12.54 23.35
C LEU A 217 -0.99 -12.04 23.44
N GLU A 218 -1.81 -12.37 22.45
CA GLU A 218 -3.24 -12.02 22.44
C GLU A 218 -3.98 -12.64 23.63
N LYS A 219 -3.75 -13.92 23.90
CA LYS A 219 -4.32 -14.60 25.08
C LYS A 219 -3.91 -13.94 26.39
N ARG A 220 -2.65 -13.50 26.51
CA ARG A 220 -2.16 -12.79 27.69
C ARG A 220 -2.82 -11.41 27.82
N TRP A 221 -2.92 -10.68 26.71
CA TRP A 221 -3.59 -9.37 26.68
C TRP A 221 -5.07 -9.48 27.08
N ASN A 222 -5.80 -10.45 26.54
CA ASN A 222 -7.19 -10.70 26.90
C ASN A 222 -7.36 -10.96 28.40
N ARG A 223 -6.44 -11.71 29.03
CA ARG A 223 -6.47 -11.92 30.49
C ARG A 223 -6.23 -10.63 31.27
N ILE A 224 -5.33 -9.76 30.80
CA ILE A 224 -5.10 -8.45 31.44
C ILE A 224 -6.34 -7.58 31.32
N VAL A 225 -6.96 -7.52 30.14
CA VAL A 225 -8.22 -6.80 29.92
C VAL A 225 -9.34 -7.38 30.79
N THR A 226 -9.47 -8.70 30.89
CA THR A 226 -10.45 -9.36 31.76
C THR A 226 -10.21 -9.01 33.23
N ARG A 227 -8.96 -9.05 33.71
CA ARG A 227 -8.61 -8.65 35.07
C ARG A 227 -9.03 -7.20 35.35
N ASP A 228 -8.69 -6.28 34.45
CA ASP A 228 -8.98 -4.86 34.63
C ASP A 228 -10.49 -4.58 34.63
N ARG A 229 -11.23 -5.29 33.77
CA ARG A 229 -12.70 -5.26 33.78
C ARG A 229 -13.26 -5.81 35.09
N LEU A 230 -12.78 -6.96 35.56
CA LEU A 230 -13.26 -7.57 36.81
C LEU A 230 -12.98 -6.69 38.04
N HIS A 231 -11.90 -5.90 38.05
CA HIS A 231 -11.66 -4.91 39.11
C HIS A 231 -12.74 -3.83 39.16
N VAL A 232 -13.25 -3.41 38.00
CA VAL A 232 -14.37 -2.48 37.93
C VAL A 232 -15.67 -3.17 38.36
N GLU A 233 -15.91 -4.40 37.88
CA GLU A 233 -17.08 -5.19 38.30
C GLU A 233 -17.10 -5.48 39.80
N LEU A 234 -15.93 -5.58 40.44
CA LEU A 234 -15.81 -5.77 41.88
C LEU A 234 -16.39 -4.57 42.66
N LEU A 235 -16.24 -3.34 42.15
CA LEU A 235 -16.84 -2.16 42.77
C LEU A 235 -18.37 -2.25 42.74
N PHE A 236 -18.93 -2.54 41.56
CA PHE A 236 -20.37 -2.72 41.40
C PHE A 236 -20.90 -3.88 42.24
N ALA A 237 -20.18 -5.00 42.29
CA ALA A 237 -20.58 -6.16 43.09
C ALA A 237 -20.68 -5.82 44.59
N ASN A 238 -19.80 -4.97 45.12
CA ASN A 238 -19.91 -4.51 46.51
C ASN A 238 -21.19 -3.68 46.75
N ASP A 239 -21.56 -2.84 45.78
CA ASP A 239 -22.77 -2.01 45.84
C ASP A 239 -24.03 -2.88 45.76
N GLU A 240 -24.06 -3.88 44.86
CA GLU A 240 -25.15 -4.85 44.75
C GLU A 240 -25.31 -5.67 46.03
N ASP A 241 -24.20 -6.14 46.62
CA ASP A 241 -24.26 -6.85 47.90
C ASP A 241 -24.79 -5.97 49.04
N ALA A 242 -24.50 -4.66 49.00
CA ALA A 242 -25.07 -3.71 49.94
C ALA A 242 -26.57 -3.52 49.72
N TRP A 243 -27.01 -3.52 48.47
CA TRP A 243 -28.43 -3.42 48.11
C TRP A 243 -29.23 -4.68 48.46
N ASP A 244 -28.69 -5.88 48.24
CA ASP A 244 -29.30 -7.15 48.63
C ASP A 244 -29.52 -7.21 50.15
N ARG A 245 -28.53 -6.75 50.93
CA ARG A 245 -28.65 -6.63 52.39
C ARG A 245 -29.79 -5.71 52.82
N LEU A 246 -30.08 -4.64 52.08
CA LEU A 246 -31.15 -3.69 52.40
C LEU A 246 -32.54 -4.18 51.98
N THR A 247 -32.63 -4.98 50.92
CA THR A 247 -33.93 -5.29 50.27
C THR A 247 -34.46 -6.69 50.58
N ARG A 248 -33.61 -7.72 50.52
CA ARG A 248 -34.04 -9.14 50.55
C ARG A 248 -33.38 -9.97 51.65
N GLY A 249 -32.37 -9.42 52.33
CA GLY A 249 -31.50 -10.17 53.23
C GLY A 249 -30.29 -10.75 52.48
N ALA A 250 -29.28 -11.23 53.20
CA ALA A 250 -28.01 -11.67 52.59
C ALA A 250 -28.16 -12.99 51.82
N GLU A 251 -28.45 -12.91 50.52
CA GLU A 251 -28.43 -14.06 49.61
C GLU A 251 -26.99 -14.59 49.41
N GLN A 252 -26.85 -15.91 49.25
CA GLN A 252 -25.57 -16.58 49.04
C GLN A 252 -25.61 -17.44 47.76
N PRO A 253 -24.58 -17.40 46.89
CA PRO A 253 -23.34 -16.64 47.05
C PRO A 253 -23.48 -15.14 46.73
N THR A 254 -22.74 -14.34 47.51
CA THR A 254 -22.55 -12.89 47.37
C THR A 254 -21.90 -12.53 46.02
N TRP A 255 -22.34 -11.45 45.36
CA TRP A 255 -21.81 -11.00 44.06
C TRP A 255 -20.30 -10.77 44.11
N THR A 256 -19.81 -10.11 45.17
CA THR A 256 -18.39 -9.86 45.39
C THR A 256 -17.57 -11.15 45.44
N LYS A 257 -18.13 -12.23 46.00
CA LYS A 257 -17.43 -13.50 46.12
C LYS A 257 -17.17 -14.10 44.74
N GLU A 258 -18.15 -14.11 43.86
CA GLU A 258 -18.00 -14.65 42.51
C GLU A 258 -17.00 -13.83 41.68
N VAL A 259 -17.05 -12.49 41.77
CA VAL A 259 -16.08 -11.63 41.07
C VAL A 259 -14.66 -11.83 41.61
N LYS A 260 -14.48 -11.99 42.93
CA LYS A 260 -13.17 -12.32 43.53
C LYS A 260 -12.65 -13.68 43.05
N LEU A 261 -13.50 -14.71 43.04
CA LEU A 261 -13.12 -16.03 42.52
C LEU A 261 -12.70 -15.96 41.05
N ALA A 262 -13.39 -15.16 40.23
CA ALA A 262 -13.01 -14.94 38.84
C ALA A 262 -11.66 -14.20 38.72
N LEU A 263 -11.42 -13.17 39.55
CA LEU A 263 -10.14 -12.46 39.59
C LEU A 263 -8.97 -13.39 39.96
N ASP A 264 -9.14 -14.18 41.01
CA ASP A 264 -8.13 -15.14 41.48
C ASP A 264 -7.81 -16.16 40.39
N ASN A 265 -8.83 -16.67 39.68
CA ASN A 265 -8.66 -17.56 38.55
C ASN A 265 -7.81 -16.92 37.43
N VAL A 266 -8.06 -15.65 37.11
CA VAL A 266 -7.28 -14.92 36.10
C VAL A 266 -5.83 -14.72 36.56
N TYR A 267 -5.61 -14.36 37.81
CA TYR A 267 -4.26 -14.21 38.38
C TYR A 267 -3.48 -15.52 38.36
N GLU A 268 -4.08 -16.63 38.77
CA GLU A 268 -3.43 -17.93 38.74
C GLU A 268 -3.08 -18.34 37.31
N LYS A 269 -3.99 -18.14 36.34
CA LYS A 269 -3.69 -18.40 34.91
C LYS A 269 -2.52 -17.57 34.39
N ILE A 270 -2.38 -16.30 34.81
CA ILE A 270 -1.24 -15.45 34.45
C ILE A 270 0.03 -15.99 35.11
N ARG A 271 0.00 -16.26 36.41
CA ARG A 271 1.13 -16.77 37.19
C ARG A 271 1.66 -18.09 36.64
N GLU A 272 0.77 -19.05 36.38
CA GLU A 272 1.13 -20.34 35.78
C GLU A 272 1.77 -20.18 34.40
N THR A 273 1.24 -19.27 33.58
CA THR A 273 1.77 -19.02 32.23
C THR A 273 3.17 -18.41 32.31
N ASP A 274 3.37 -17.45 33.22
CA ASP A 274 4.66 -16.80 33.42
C ASP A 274 5.70 -17.78 34.01
N LYS A 275 5.28 -18.68 34.91
CA LYS A 275 6.12 -19.78 35.42
C LYS A 275 6.56 -20.72 34.29
N LYS A 276 5.63 -21.22 33.49
CA LYS A 276 5.93 -22.10 32.34
C LYS A 276 6.84 -21.43 31.31
N ASN A 277 6.64 -20.12 31.07
CA ASN A 277 7.51 -19.37 30.18
C ASN A 277 8.92 -19.22 30.77
N ARG A 278 9.08 -19.02 32.08
CA ARG A 278 10.39 -18.97 32.73
C ARG A 278 11.15 -20.29 32.60
N GLU A 279 10.51 -21.40 32.94
CA GLU A 279 11.09 -22.75 32.81
C GLU A 279 11.50 -23.04 31.35
N LEU A 280 10.65 -22.65 30.39
CA LEU A 280 10.97 -22.78 28.97
C LEU A 280 12.17 -21.91 28.55
N ALA A 281 12.28 -20.70 29.08
CA ALA A 281 13.41 -19.81 28.79
C ALA A 281 14.73 -20.37 29.32
N GLU A 282 14.72 -20.95 30.52
CA GLU A 282 15.88 -21.61 31.13
C GLU A 282 16.33 -22.81 30.29
N GLY A 283 15.40 -23.69 29.89
CA GLY A 283 15.72 -24.81 29.01
C GLY A 283 16.28 -24.35 27.65
N MET A 284 15.70 -23.31 27.06
CA MET A 284 16.22 -22.71 25.82
C MET A 284 17.60 -22.06 26.00
N TRP A 285 17.90 -21.51 27.17
CA TRP A 285 19.20 -20.90 27.46
C TRP A 285 20.29 -21.96 27.57
N ASN A 286 20.03 -23.08 28.23
CA ASN A 286 20.96 -24.20 28.32
C ASN A 286 21.34 -24.72 26.94
N ILE A 287 20.36 -24.86 26.04
CA ILE A 287 20.60 -25.23 24.63
C ILE A 287 21.52 -24.24 23.94
N VAL A 288 21.36 -22.93 24.19
CA VAL A 288 22.24 -21.90 23.59
C VAL A 288 23.66 -22.01 24.11
N LEU A 289 23.85 -22.34 25.39
CA LEU A 289 25.18 -22.58 25.98
C LEU A 289 25.84 -23.81 25.35
N GLU A 290 25.12 -24.93 25.26
CA GLU A 290 25.62 -26.16 24.64
C GLU A 290 25.97 -25.97 23.15
N GLU A 291 25.11 -25.30 22.38
CA GLU A 291 25.38 -24.96 20.97
C GLU A 291 26.60 -24.03 20.82
N ARG A 292 26.86 -23.14 21.79
CA ARG A 292 28.06 -22.27 21.78
C ARG A 292 29.33 -23.07 22.06
N GLU A 293 29.30 -23.98 23.03
CA GLU A 293 30.44 -24.83 23.35
C GLU A 293 30.82 -25.73 22.17
N LEU A 294 29.83 -26.38 21.55
CA LEU A 294 30.06 -27.17 20.34
C LEU A 294 30.58 -26.33 19.18
N ALA A 295 30.03 -25.13 18.97
CA ALA A 295 30.49 -24.24 17.92
C ALA A 295 31.97 -23.83 18.10
N LYS A 296 32.42 -23.62 19.35
CA LYS A 296 33.83 -23.35 19.65
C LYS A 296 34.72 -24.55 19.32
N LYS A 297 34.35 -25.75 19.77
CA LYS A 297 35.10 -26.99 19.48
C LYS A 297 35.23 -27.24 17.97
N GLU A 298 34.14 -27.03 17.21
CA GLU A 298 34.14 -27.17 15.75
C GLU A 298 34.93 -26.06 15.02
N ASP A 299 34.98 -24.84 15.58
CA ASP A 299 35.82 -23.76 15.05
C ASP A 299 37.32 -24.07 15.29
N GLU A 300 37.68 -24.57 16.47
CA GLU A 300 39.05 -25.00 16.81
C GLU A 300 39.52 -26.17 15.95
N GLN A 301 38.70 -27.22 15.78
CA GLN A 301 39.02 -28.35 14.90
C GLN A 301 39.26 -27.91 13.45
N ARG A 302 38.40 -27.04 12.91
CA ARG A 302 38.59 -26.52 11.54
C ARG A 302 39.84 -25.65 11.42
N HIS A 303 40.18 -24.88 12.45
CA HIS A 303 41.42 -24.11 12.46
C HIS A 303 42.65 -25.03 12.43
N LEU A 304 42.63 -26.11 13.22
CA LEU A 304 43.69 -27.13 13.21
C LEU A 304 43.78 -27.86 11.86
N GLU A 305 42.65 -28.22 11.26
CA GLU A 305 42.62 -28.81 9.91
C GLU A 305 43.18 -27.86 8.85
N GLN A 306 42.87 -26.56 8.92
CA GLN A 306 43.42 -25.55 8.02
C GLN A 306 44.93 -25.40 8.16
N LEU A 307 45.45 -25.38 9.39
CA LEU A 307 46.90 -25.37 9.64
C LEU A 307 47.56 -26.64 9.07
N ALA A 308 47.00 -27.82 9.33
CA ALA A 308 47.54 -29.09 8.81
C ALA A 308 47.50 -29.17 7.28
N LEU A 309 46.55 -28.53 6.61
CA LEU A 309 46.50 -28.40 5.16
C LEU A 309 47.57 -27.44 4.62
N GLN A 310 47.86 -26.35 5.33
CA GLN A 310 48.94 -25.42 4.98
C GLN A 310 50.31 -26.11 5.10
N ASP A 311 50.55 -26.84 6.18
CA ASP A 311 51.81 -27.57 6.41
C ASP A 311 52.07 -28.67 5.36
N LYS A 312 51.02 -29.31 4.83
CA LYS A 312 51.14 -30.32 3.75
C LYS A 312 51.37 -29.73 2.35
N SER A 313 51.12 -28.42 2.17
CA SER A 313 51.28 -27.72 0.90
C SER A 313 52.65 -27.05 0.73
N THR A 314 53.48 -27.09 1.77
CA THR A 314 54.83 -26.54 1.82
C THR A 314 55.86 -27.65 1.72
#